data_AF-A0A9E4U8F9-F1
#
_entry.id   AF-A0A9E4U8F9-F1
#
_cell.length_a   1.000
_cell.length_b   1.000
_cell.length_c   1.000
_cell.angle_alpha   90.00
_cell.angle_beta   90.00
_cell.angle_gamma   90.00
#
_symmetry.space_group_name_H-M   'P 1'
#
loop_
_entity.id
_entity.type
_entity.pdbx_description
1 polymer ?
#
loop_
_entity_poly.entity_id
_entity_poly.type
_entity_poly.pdbx_seq_one_letter_code
_entity_poly.pdbx_strand_id
1 'polypeptide(L)' 'MPEQGERREGYSEITLDHFEHPRNSGVLENANAVGYMTNPVCGDTLLLMLRIEDDRIAEARWQSDGCAASL' A
#
# COMPACT_ATOMS: atom_id res chain seq x y z
N MET A 1 3.72 -36.96 1.42
CA MET A 1 4.46 -35.70 1.56
C MET A 1 5.08 -35.41 0.21
N PRO A 2 4.44 -34.66 -0.69
CA PRO A 2 5.12 -34.25 -1.90
C PRO A 2 6.10 -33.13 -1.53
N GLU A 3 7.38 -33.38 -1.80
CA GLU A 3 8.45 -32.39 -1.85
C GLU A 3 8.39 -31.62 -3.18
N GLN A 4 9.00 -30.43 -3.18
CA GLN A 4 9.32 -29.55 -4.31
C GLN A 4 8.24 -28.55 -4.74
N GLY A 5 8.39 -27.31 -4.26
CA GLY A 5 8.13 -26.10 -5.02
C GLY A 5 6.66 -25.75 -5.27
N GLU A 6 5.89 -25.46 -4.21
CA GLU A 6 4.71 -24.63 -4.36
C GLU A 6 5.17 -23.24 -4.84
N ARG A 7 5.04 -22.99 -6.15
CA ARG A 7 4.90 -21.61 -6.62
C ARG A 7 3.77 -21.03 -5.78
N ARG A 8 4.02 -19.93 -5.06
CA ARG A 8 3.00 -19.16 -4.35
C ARG A 8 1.98 -18.66 -5.39
N GLU A 9 1.02 -19.50 -5.78
CA GLU A 9 0.09 -19.24 -6.87
C GLU A 9 -0.84 -18.10 -6.44
N GLY A 10 -0.62 -16.92 -7.02
CA GLY A 10 -1.48 -15.75 -6.87
C GLY A 10 -0.74 -14.42 -6.80
N TYR A 11 0.48 -14.40 -6.26
CA TYR A 11 1.22 -13.16 -6.02
C TYR A 11 2.67 -13.24 -6.48
N SER A 12 3.13 -12.17 -7.12
CA SER A 12 4.53 -12.04 -7.52
C SER A 12 5.43 -11.90 -6.28
N GLU A 13 6.71 -12.23 -6.42
CA GLU A 13 7.72 -11.98 -5.37
C GLU A 13 7.75 -10.51 -4.94
N ILE A 14 7.54 -9.59 -5.90
CA ILE A 14 7.46 -8.15 -5.64
C ILE A 14 6.25 -7.83 -4.75
N THR A 15 5.10 -8.41 -5.04
CA THR A 15 3.89 -8.19 -4.24
C THR A 15 4.10 -8.67 -2.80
N LEU A 16 4.73 -9.84 -2.65
CA LEU A 16 5.00 -10.41 -1.33
C LEU A 16 6.03 -9.58 -0.55
N ASP A 17 7.07 -9.07 -1.20
CA ASP A 17 8.04 -8.18 -0.58
C ASP A 17 7.43 -6.86 -0.11
N HIS A 18 6.54 -6.25 -0.90
CA HIS A 18 5.82 -5.05 -0.47
C HIS A 18 4.89 -5.32 0.71
N PHE A 19 4.27 -6.50 0.75
CA PHE A 19 3.42 -6.91 1.87
C PHE A 19 4.23 -7.15 3.16
N GLU A 20 5.37 -7.82 3.07
CA GLU A 20 6.25 -8.10 4.22
C GLU A 20 7.04 -6.85 4.66
N HIS A 21 7.36 -5.95 3.73
CA HIS A 21 8.14 -4.73 3.96
C HIS A 21 7.43 -3.49 3.37
N PRO A 22 6.32 -3.05 3.97
CA PRO A 22 5.52 -1.95 3.44
C PRO A 22 6.32 -0.65 3.39
N ARG A 23 6.45 -0.12 2.17
CA ARG A 23 7.20 1.12 1.90
C ARG A 23 6.27 2.31 2.03
N ASN A 24 6.76 3.37 2.65
CA ASN A 24 6.04 4.64 2.79
C ASN A 24 4.69 4.53 3.54
N SER A 25 4.49 3.46 4.31
CA SER A 25 3.39 3.37 5.26
C SER A 25 3.61 4.38 6.40
N GLY A 26 2.52 5.02 6.83
CA GLY A 26 2.52 5.98 7.94
C GLY A 26 1.99 7.35 7.56
N VAL A 27 1.99 8.25 8.55
CA VAL A 27 1.49 9.62 8.42
C VAL A 27 2.53 10.51 7.75
N LEU A 28 2.08 11.41 6.87
CA LEU A 28 2.88 12.53 6.36
C LEU A 28 2.35 13.84 6.93
N GLU A 29 3.02 14.38 7.95
CA GLU A 29 2.54 15.56 8.70
C GLU A 29 2.43 16.82 7.82
N ASN A 30 3.34 17.00 6.86
CA ASN A 30 3.40 18.18 5.98
C ASN A 30 2.81 17.90 4.59
N ALA A 31 1.78 17.06 4.51
CA ALA A 31 1.07 16.82 3.25
C ALA A 31 0.27 18.06 2.83
N ASN A 32 0.33 18.40 1.54
CA ASN A 32 -0.47 19.49 0.96
C ASN A 32 -1.54 18.98 -0.02
N ALA A 33 -1.57 17.67 -0.28
CA ALA A 33 -2.66 17.00 -0.96
C ALA A 33 -2.99 15.68 -0.24
N VAL A 34 -4.28 15.44 0.01
CA VAL A 34 -4.76 14.27 0.75
C VAL A 34 -5.98 13.69 0.02
N GLY A 35 -5.97 12.38 -0.21
CA GLY A 35 -7.08 11.63 -0.79
C GLY A 35 -7.47 10.46 0.10
N TYR A 36 -8.76 10.27 0.31
CA TYR A 36 -9.31 9.13 1.05
C TYR A 36 -10.28 8.36 0.16
N MET A 37 -10.18 7.04 0.16
CA MET A 37 -11.05 6.16 -0.61
C MET A 37 -11.35 4.88 0.16
N THR A 38 -12.56 4.37 0.00
CA THR A 38 -12.99 3.08 0.53
C THR A 38 -13.42 2.19 -0.64
N ASN A 39 -12.97 0.94 -0.67
CA ASN A 39 -13.50 -0.06 -1.59
C ASN A 39 -14.84 -0.57 -1.03
N PRO A 40 -15.98 -0.28 -1.69
CA PRO A 40 -17.30 -0.66 -1.18
C PRO A 40 -17.57 -2.17 -1.18
N VAL A 41 -16.73 -2.97 -1.85
CA VAL A 41 -16.91 -4.42 -1.97
C VAL A 41 -16.40 -5.16 -0.72
N CYS A 42 -15.23 -4.76 -0.21
CA CYS A 42 -14.55 -5.42 0.90
C CYS A 42 -14.38 -4.53 2.14
N GLY A 43 -14.63 -3.22 2.01
CA GLY A 43 -14.51 -2.26 3.11
C GLY A 43 -13.10 -1.71 3.33
N ASP A 44 -12.10 -2.15 2.56
CA ASP A 44 -10.72 -1.66 2.68
C ASP A 44 -10.67 -0.16 2.42
N THR A 45 -9.97 0.57 3.27
CA THR A 45 -9.83 2.03 3.17
C THR A 45 -8.39 2.42 2.94
N LEU A 46 -8.15 3.42 2.10
CA LEU A 46 -6.85 3.97 1.80
C LEU A 46 -6.88 5.49 2.00
N LEU A 47 -5.97 5.98 2.83
CA LEU A 47 -5.60 7.38 2.96
C LEU A 47 -4.25 7.60 2.28
N LEU A 48 -4.24 8.34 1.17
CA LEU A 48 -3.04 8.75 0.46
C LEU A 48 -2.71 10.21 0.79
N MET A 49 -1.48 10.46 1.21
CA MET A 49 -0.97 11.79 1.57
C MET A 49 0.23 12.12 0.71
N LEU A 50 0.21 13.28 0.05
CA LEU A 50 1.27 13.73 -0.84
C LEU A 50 1.78 15.11 -0.39
N ARG A 51 3.08 15.31 -0.55
CA ARG A 51 3.69 16.65 -0.61
C ARG A 51 4.10 16.92 -2.05
N ILE A 52 3.48 17.93 -2.65
CA ILE A 52 3.72 18.35 -4.02
C ILE A 52 4.46 19.68 -4.00
N GLU A 53 5.61 19.74 -4.67
CA GLU A 53 6.48 20.92 -4.79
C GLU A 53 6.81 21.10 -6.27
N ASP A 54 6.62 22.30 -6.83
CA ASP A 54 6.92 22.63 -8.23
C ASP A 54 6.36 21.61 -9.24
N ASP A 55 5.06 21.28 -9.08
CA ASP A 55 4.34 20.29 -9.89
C ASP A 55 4.94 18.86 -9.86
N ARG A 56 5.72 18.53 -8.82
CA ARG A 56 6.29 17.19 -8.59
C ARG A 56 5.93 16.65 -7.23
N ILE A 57 5.73 15.34 -7.14
CA ILE A 57 5.54 14.66 -5.85
C ILE A 57 6.91 14.54 -5.18
N ALA A 58 7.12 15.34 -4.14
CA ALA A 58 8.33 15.33 -3.32
C ALA A 58 8.31 14.20 -2.29
N GLU A 59 7.13 13.88 -1.75
CA GLU A 59 6.93 12.77 -0.83
C GLU A 59 5.51 12.22 -0.94
N ALA A 60 5.37 10.90 -0.80
CA ALA A 60 4.09 10.21 -0.77
C ALA A 60 4.09 9.21 0.38
N ARG A 61 3.06 9.24 1.23
CA ARG A 61 2.82 8.24 2.25
C ARG A 61 1.38 7.80 2.24
N TRP A 62 1.12 6.63 2.81
CA TRP A 62 -0.21 6.07 2.85
C TRP A 62 -0.50 5.40 4.19
N GLN A 63 -1.78 5.35 4.52
CA GLN A 63 -2.31 4.51 5.59
C GLN A 63 -3.48 3.72 5.01
N SER A 64 -3.54 2.44 5.31
CA SER A 64 -4.65 1.57 4.91
C SER A 64 -5.23 0.97 6.18
N ASP A 65 -6.55 0.93 6.26
CA ASP A 65 -7.26 0.12 7.24
C ASP A 65 -8.03 -0.94 6.45
N GLY A 66 -7.54 -2.17 6.50
CA GLY A 66 -7.93 -3.25 5.59
C GLY A 66 -7.20 -4.57 5.86
N CYS A 67 -7.64 -5.64 5.18
CA CYS A 67 -7.05 -6.97 5.30
C CYS A 67 -5.63 -7.01 4.69
N ALA A 68 -4.87 -8.08 4.96
CA ALA A 68 -3.49 -8.28 4.46
C ALA A 68 -3.29 -7.97 2.96
N ALA A 69 -4.29 -8.21 2.10
CA ALA A 69 -4.20 -7.90 0.67
C ALA A 69 -4.18 -6.39 0.34
N SER A 70 -4.40 -5.53 1.33
CA SER A 70 -4.53 -4.07 1.20
C SER A 70 -3.29 -3.31 1.70
N LEU A 71 -2.21 -4.04 2.00
CA LEU A 71 -0.91 -3.54 2.46
C LEU A 71 0.17 -3.74 1.40
#